data_AF-A0A537JKN5-F1
#
_entry.id   AF-A0A537JKN5-F1
#
_cell.length_a   1.000
_cell.length_b   1.000
_cell.length_c   1.000
_cell.angle_alpha   90.00
_cell.angle_beta   90.00
_cell.angle_gamma   90.00
#
_symmetry.space_group_name_H-M   'P 1'
#
loop_
_entity.id
_entity.type
_entity.pdbx_description
1 polymer ?
#
loop_
_entity_poly.entity_id
_entity_poly.type
_entity_poly.pdbx_seq_one_letter_code
_entity_poly.pdbx_strand_id
1 'polypeptide(L)'
;MEKAGLDVMLVHQPPSVFYFSGYENLHVYDNECVVVPLEGEISLLVDEADASRGCLTSWLDRVFSFPPQGEAGHALATILTEQRLERARIGVEKRVPRAACLSVQTYESLREAL
;
A
#
# COMPACT_ATOMS: atom_id res chain seq x y z
N MET A 1 -0.29 -10.95 -12.38
CA MET A 1 -0.76 -11.57 -11.12
C MET A 1 -1.32 -12.96 -11.37
N GLU A 2 -2.24 -13.16 -12.33
CA GLU A 2 -2.76 -14.49 -12.72
C GLU A 2 -1.69 -15.56 -12.94
N LYS A 3 -0.68 -15.29 -13.77
CA LYS A 3 0.44 -16.23 -14.03
C LYS A 3 1.21 -16.65 -12.78
N ALA A 4 1.24 -15.80 -11.75
CA ALA A 4 1.91 -16.07 -10.49
C ALA A 4 0.96 -16.65 -9.41
N GLY A 5 -0.35 -16.72 -9.70
CA GLY A 5 -1.41 -17.09 -8.75
C GLY A 5 -1.50 -16.13 -7.57
N LEU A 6 -1.38 -14.83 -7.82
CA LEU A 6 -1.56 -13.78 -6.81
C LEU A 6 -2.94 -13.15 -6.98
N ASP A 7 -3.60 -12.89 -5.86
CA ASP A 7 -4.94 -12.26 -5.83
C ASP A 7 -4.84 -10.76 -5.58
N VAL A 8 -3.76 -10.30 -4.94
CA VAL A 8 -3.50 -8.89 -4.64
C VAL A 8 -2.00 -8.64 -4.54
N MET A 9 -1.56 -7.43 -4.86
CA MET A 9 -0.18 -6.99 -4.73
C MET A 9 -0.10 -5.71 -3.90
N LEU A 10 0.84 -5.67 -2.95
CA LEU A 10 1.16 -4.49 -2.16
C LEU A 10 2.42 -3.85 -2.71
N VAL A 11 2.25 -2.69 -3.34
CA VAL A 11 3.30 -1.97 -4.06
C VAL A 11 3.78 -0.81 -3.21
N HIS A 12 5.04 -0.86 -2.78
CA HIS A 12 5.66 0.14 -1.93
C HIS A 12 6.76 0.93 -2.66
N GLN A 13 7.32 0.41 -3.76
CA GLN A 13 8.37 1.13 -4.48
C GLN A 13 7.83 2.46 -5.03
N PRO A 14 8.43 3.62 -4.70
CA PRO A 14 7.88 4.92 -5.05
C PRO A 14 7.60 5.12 -6.54
N PRO A 15 8.50 4.73 -7.47
CA PRO A 15 8.20 4.82 -8.90
C PRO A 15 6.95 4.03 -9.31
N SER A 16 6.72 2.87 -8.68
CA SER A 16 5.54 2.04 -8.92
C SER A 16 4.30 2.64 -8.25
N VAL A 17 4.41 3.17 -7.02
CA VAL A 17 3.33 3.87 -6.32
C VAL A 17 2.82 5.03 -7.18
N PHE A 18 3.72 5.88 -7.67
CA PHE A 18 3.39 7.01 -8.54
C PHE A 18 2.75 6.53 -9.85
N TYR A 19 3.29 5.47 -10.45
CA TYR A 19 2.75 4.89 -11.68
C TYR A 19 1.32 4.36 -11.53
N PHE A 20 0.98 3.72 -10.41
CA PHE A 20 -0.35 3.12 -10.22
C PHE A 20 -1.41 4.10 -9.72
N SER A 21 -1.00 5.14 -8.99
CA SER A 21 -1.93 6.03 -8.31
C SER A 21 -1.98 7.45 -8.87
N GLY A 22 -0.93 7.92 -9.54
CA GLY A 22 -0.77 9.33 -9.88
C GLY A 22 -0.36 10.19 -8.69
N TYR A 23 -0.19 9.59 -7.51
CA TYR A 23 0.30 10.28 -6.33
C TYR A 23 1.65 10.94 -6.62
N GLU A 24 1.76 12.23 -6.28
CA GLU A 24 3.01 12.98 -6.43
C GLU A 24 3.62 13.26 -5.06
N ASN A 25 4.81 12.72 -4.80
CA ASN A 25 5.57 12.98 -3.59
C ASN A 25 7.06 13.22 -3.87
N LEU A 26 7.67 14.09 -3.06
CA LEU A 26 9.10 14.38 -3.08
C LEU A 26 9.87 13.65 -1.94
N HIS A 27 9.18 13.24 -0.88
CA HIS A 27 9.71 12.35 0.15
C HIS A 27 9.20 10.93 -0.07
N VAL A 28 10.02 9.91 0.23
CA VAL A 28 9.76 8.51 -0.16
C VAL A 28 10.06 7.53 0.97
N TYR A 29 9.68 7.91 2.19
CA TYR A 29 10.11 7.24 3.42
C TYR A 29 8.97 6.86 4.37
N ASP A 30 7.72 7.11 3.98
CA ASP A 30 6.57 7.06 4.90
C ASP A 30 5.66 5.85 4.62
N ASN A 31 6.23 4.74 4.14
CA ASN A 31 5.52 3.48 3.87
C ASN A 31 4.29 3.64 2.95
N GLU A 32 4.30 4.57 2.00
CA GLU A 32 3.21 4.69 1.05
C GLU A 32 3.07 3.38 0.26
N CYS A 33 1.83 2.94 0.07
CA CYS A 33 1.54 1.66 -0.54
C CYS A 33 0.31 1.73 -1.43
N VAL A 34 0.38 1.10 -2.60
CA VAL A 34 -0.78 0.84 -3.44
C VAL A 34 -1.20 -0.62 -3.29
N VAL A 35 -2.47 -0.84 -2.96
CA VAL A 35 -3.11 -2.15 -2.95
C VAL A 35 -3.73 -2.39 -4.32
N VAL A 36 -3.14 -3.30 -5.09
CA VAL A 36 -3.56 -3.65 -6.45
C VAL A 36 -4.21 -5.03 -6.42
N PRO A 37 -5.55 -5.14 -6.32
CA PRO A 37 -6.22 -6.43 -6.42
C PRO A 37 -6.22 -6.94 -7.86
N LEU A 38 -6.41 -8.25 -8.04
CA LEU A 38 -6.56 -8.87 -9.36
C LEU A 38 -7.84 -8.38 -10.05
N GLU A 39 -8.91 -8.21 -9.27
CA GLU A 39 -10.19 -7.66 -9.69
C GLU A 39 -10.68 -6.64 -8.65
N GLY A 40 -11.30 -5.55 -9.10
CA GLY A 40 -11.84 -4.50 -8.23
C GLY A 40 -11.01 -3.22 -8.23
N GLU A 41 -11.22 -2.39 -7.21
CA GLU A 41 -10.67 -1.04 -7.11
C GLU A 41 -9.29 -1.03 -6.44
N ILE A 42 -8.37 -0.26 -7.03
CA ILE A 42 -7.04 -0.01 -6.47
C ILE A 42 -7.17 0.99 -5.33
N SER A 43 -6.46 0.74 -4.22
CA SER A 43 -6.42 1.66 -3.07
C SER A 43 -5.01 2.22 -2.87
N LEU A 44 -4.92 3.49 -2.48
CA LEU A 44 -3.69 4.16 -2.06
C LEU A 44 -3.70 4.33 -0.54
N LEU A 45 -2.63 3.94 0.13
CA LEU A 45 -2.34 4.25 1.53
C LEU A 45 -1.18 5.23 1.61
N VAL A 46 -1.36 6.32 2.33
CA VAL A 46 -0.33 7.35 2.60
C VAL A 46 -0.25 7.65 4.10
N ASP A 47 0.79 8.36 4.53
CA ASP A 47 0.82 8.97 5.85
C ASP A 47 -0.32 10.00 6.01
N GLU A 48 -0.85 10.19 7.22
CA GLU A 48 -1.89 11.17 7.49
C GLU A 48 -1.49 12.61 7.11
N ALA A 49 -0.22 12.98 7.27
CA ALA A 49 0.28 14.28 6.81
C ALA A 49 0.12 14.49 5.30
N ASP A 50 0.02 13.39 4.55
CA ASP A 50 -0.06 13.35 3.11
C ASP A 50 -1.46 13.08 2.57
N ALA A 51 -2.45 12.81 3.43
CA ALA A 51 -3.81 12.46 3.04
C ALA A 51 -4.42 13.47 2.05
N SER A 52 -4.27 14.78 2.34
CA SER A 52 -4.78 15.84 1.45
C SER A 52 -4.11 15.82 0.09
N ARG A 53 -2.81 15.56 0.03
CA ARG A 53 -2.06 15.46 -1.22
C ARG A 53 -2.41 14.20 -1.99
N GLY A 54 -2.58 13.08 -1.29
CA GLY A 54 -3.11 11.83 -1.84
C GLY A 54 -4.41 12.10 -2.59
N CYS A 55 -5.38 12.76 -1.95
CA CYS A 55 -6.66 13.10 -2.57
C CYS A 55 -6.57 14.11 -3.73
N LEU A 56 -5.58 15.00 -3.75
CA LEU A 56 -5.44 16.04 -4.76
C LEU A 56 -4.67 15.59 -6.01
N THR A 57 -3.76 14.64 -5.87
CA THR A 57 -2.83 14.22 -6.95
C THR A 57 -3.14 12.83 -7.48
N SER A 58 -3.63 11.94 -6.62
CA SER A 58 -4.04 10.59 -7.04
C SER A 58 -5.27 10.65 -7.94
N TRP A 59 -5.32 9.79 -8.95
CA TRP A 59 -6.54 9.52 -9.73
C TRP A 59 -7.41 8.41 -9.13
N LEU A 60 -7.01 7.85 -7.98
CA LEU A 60 -7.75 6.78 -7.30
C LEU A 60 -8.82 7.36 -6.37
N ASP A 61 -10.02 6.79 -6.42
CA ASP A 61 -11.13 7.16 -5.53
C ASP A 61 -10.91 6.69 -4.08
N ARG A 62 -10.10 5.63 -3.91
CA ARG A 62 -9.83 4.99 -2.62
C ARG A 62 -8.49 5.44 -2.06
N VAL A 63 -8.48 6.56 -1.36
CA VAL A 63 -7.29 7.08 -0.64
C VAL A 63 -7.50 6.92 0.87
N PHE A 64 -6.57 6.20 1.50
CA PHE A 64 -6.52 5.94 2.93
C PHE A 64 -5.29 6.59 3.53
N SER A 65 -5.35 6.85 4.82
CA SER A 65 -4.19 7.26 5.59
C SER A 65 -4.08 6.53 6.91
N PHE A 66 -2.87 6.50 7.47
CA PHE A 66 -2.60 6.01 8.81
C PHE A 66 -2.02 7.14 9.69
N PRO A 67 -2.35 7.19 10.99
CA PRO A 67 -1.97 8.30 11.85
C PRO A 67 -0.46 8.32 12.14
N PRO A 68 0.10 9.46 12.56
CA PRO A 68 1.47 9.56 13.05
C PRO A 68 1.73 8.53 14.16
N GLN A 69 2.84 7.80 14.06
CA GLN A 69 3.18 6.66 14.93
C GLN A 69 2.25 5.45 14.84
N GLY A 70 1.26 5.47 13.94
CA GLY A 70 0.46 4.32 13.59
C GLY A 70 1.26 3.30 12.78
N GLU A 71 0.82 2.04 12.81
CA GLU A 71 1.45 0.98 12.05
C GLU A 71 0.78 0.82 10.68
N ALA A 72 1.50 1.15 9.61
CA ALA A 72 1.01 1.00 8.25
C ALA A 72 0.51 -0.43 7.94
N GLY A 73 1.09 -1.46 8.57
CA GLY A 73 0.63 -2.85 8.42
C GLY A 73 -0.80 -3.10 8.89
N HIS A 74 -1.22 -2.47 10.00
CA HIS A 74 -2.60 -2.55 10.50
C HIS A 74 -3.58 -1.82 9.57
N ALA A 75 -3.17 -0.68 9.02
CA ALA A 75 -3.97 0.05 8.03
C ALA A 75 -4.13 -0.76 6.73
N LEU A 76 -3.06 -1.41 6.27
CA LEU A 76 -3.10 -2.33 5.12
C LEU A 76 -4.03 -3.53 5.37
N ALA A 77 -3.99 -4.13 6.57
CA ALA A 77 -4.90 -5.22 6.93
C ALA A 77 -6.38 -4.76 6.89
N THR A 78 -6.66 -3.53 7.31
CA THR A 78 -8.00 -2.94 7.24
C THR A 78 -8.46 -2.80 5.78
N ILE A 79 -7.63 -2.24 4.91
CA ILE A 79 -7.92 -2.10 3.47
C ILE A 79 -8.18 -3.48 2.84
N LEU A 80 -7.33 -4.46 3.14
CA LEU A 80 -7.47 -5.82 2.63
C LEU A 80 -8.78 -6.48 3.11
N THR A 81 -9.14 -6.29 4.36
CA THR A 81 -10.39 -6.81 4.94
C THR A 81 -11.62 -6.15 4.30
N GLU A 82 -11.61 -4.84 4.09
CA GLU A 82 -12.69 -4.14 3.39
C GLU A 82 -12.90 -4.67 1.96
N GLN A 83 -11.80 -5.03 1.30
CA GLN A 83 -11.79 -5.60 -0.05
C GLN A 83 -12.03 -7.12 -0.07
N ARG A 84 -12.22 -7.76 1.09
CA ARG A 84 -12.39 -9.23 1.25
C ARG A 84 -11.17 -10.04 0.76
N LEU A 85 -9.98 -9.50 0.97
CA LEU A 85 -8.69 -10.04 0.54
C LEU A 85 -7.81 -10.50 1.71
N GLU A 86 -8.34 -10.53 2.93
CA GLU A 86 -7.59 -10.85 4.15
C GLU A 86 -7.01 -12.28 4.17
N ARG A 87 -7.62 -13.20 3.41
CA ARG A 87 -7.15 -14.60 3.23
C ARG A 87 -6.53 -14.87 1.87
N ALA A 88 -6.32 -13.84 1.07
CA ALA A 88 -5.89 -13.96 -0.31
C ALA A 88 -4.38 -14.25 -0.41
N ARG A 89 -3.92 -14.65 -1.60
CA ARG A 89 -2.48 -14.81 -1.87
C ARG A 89 -1.86 -13.46 -2.24
N ILE A 90 -1.29 -12.81 -1.21
CA ILE A 90 -0.75 -11.45 -1.28
C ILE A 90 0.70 -11.45 -1.80
N GLY A 91 0.95 -10.70 -2.88
CA GLY A 91 2.29 -10.39 -3.38
C GLY A 91 2.88 -9.15 -2.70
N VAL A 92 4.16 -9.21 -2.35
CA VAL A 92 4.89 -8.08 -1.73
C VAL A 92 6.27 -7.90 -2.36
N GLU A 93 6.77 -6.67 -2.39
CA GLU A 93 8.08 -6.31 -2.94
C GLU A 93 9.22 -6.59 -1.93
N LYS A 94 9.61 -7.86 -1.80
CA LYS A 94 10.64 -8.28 -0.82
C LYS A 94 12.04 -7.72 -1.08
N ARG A 95 12.34 -7.29 -2.30
CA ARG A 95 13.64 -6.74 -2.68
C ARG A 95 13.54 -5.23 -2.74
N VAL A 96 14.24 -4.57 -1.83
CA VAL A 96 14.26 -3.12 -1.70
C VAL A 96 15.64 -2.61 -2.16
N PRO A 97 15.76 -2.00 -3.35
CA PRO A 97 17.08 -1.64 -3.86
C PRO A 97 17.69 -0.42 -3.17
N ARG A 98 16.89 0.60 -2.76
CA ARG A 98 17.43 1.92 -2.35
C ARG A 98 16.61 2.79 -1.39
N ALA A 99 15.34 2.49 -1.09
CA ALA A 99 14.50 3.33 -0.21
C ALA A 99 13.72 2.47 0.79
N ALA A 100 13.56 2.91 2.04
CA ALA A 100 12.82 2.16 3.06
C ALA A 100 11.30 2.21 2.77
N CYS A 101 10.84 1.31 1.89
CA CYS A 101 9.43 1.27 1.47
C CYS A 101 8.68 0.25 2.33
N LEU A 102 8.89 -1.06 2.07
CA LEU A 102 8.39 -2.13 2.94
C LEU A 102 9.44 -2.46 3.99
N SER A 103 9.26 -1.97 5.21
CA SER A 103 10.11 -2.34 6.34
C SER A 103 9.76 -3.75 6.87
N VAL A 104 10.68 -4.39 7.58
CA VAL A 104 10.40 -5.66 8.28
C VAL A 104 9.30 -5.46 9.32
N GLN A 105 9.31 -4.32 10.03
CA GLN A 105 8.28 -3.99 11.02
C GLN A 105 6.89 -3.92 10.37
N THR A 106 6.76 -3.21 9.25
CA THR A 106 5.51 -3.10 8.48
C THR A 106 5.03 -4.46 7.97
N TYR A 107 5.96 -5.30 7.52
CA TYR A 107 5.66 -6.65 7.06
C TYR A 107 5.14 -7.56 8.19
N GLU A 108 5.81 -7.56 9.35
CA GLU A 108 5.38 -8.40 10.47
C GLU A 108 4.08 -7.87 11.10
N SER A 109 3.88 -6.55 11.23
CA SER A 109 2.62 -6.02 11.75
C SER A 109 1.43 -6.32 10.83
N LEU A 110 1.62 -6.26 9.51
CA LEU A 110 0.61 -6.72 8.56
C LEU A 110 0.29 -8.20 8.74
N ARG A 111 1.31 -9.04 8.95
CA ARG A 111 1.12 -10.49 9.14
C ARG A 111 0.42 -10.85 10.45
N GLU A 112 0.62 -10.07 11.50
CA GLU A 112 -0.05 -10.25 12.79
C GLU A 112 -1.51 -9.79 12.75
N ALA A 113 -1.81 -8.80 11.89
CA ALA A 113 -3.14 -8.22 11.75
C ALA A 113 -4.09 -8.97 10.78
N LEU A 114 -3.60 -9.95 10.01
CA LEU A 114 -4.37 -10.80 9.08
C LEU A 114 -4.62 -12.20 9.65
#